data_AF-A0A3B3VKB5-F1
#
_entry.id   AF-A0A3B3VKB5-F1
#
_cell.length_a   1.000
_cell.length_b   1.000
_cell.length_c   1.000
_cell.angle_alpha   90.00
_cell.angle_beta   90.00
_cell.angle_gamma   90.00
#
_symmetry.space_group_name_H-M   'P 1'
#
loop_
_entity.id
_entity.type
_entity.pdbx_description
1 polymer ?
#
loop_
_entity_poly.entity_id
_entity_poly.type
_entity_poly.pdbx_seq_one_letter_code
_entity_poly.pdbx_strand_id
1 'polypeptide(L)' 'MGHQQLYWSHPRKFGQGSRSCRVCSNRHGLIRKYGLNMCRQCFRQYAKDIGFVKVSNILRPHLGSRINVAF' A
#
# COMPACT_ATOMS: atom_id res chain seq x y z
N MET A 1 -36.29 -13.09 10.83
CA MET A 1 -35.83 -12.38 9.60
C MET A 1 -35.04 -11.09 9.85
N GLY A 2 -34.81 -10.63 11.09
CA GLY A 2 -34.10 -9.36 11.36
C GLY A 2 -32.56 -9.36 11.19
N HIS A 3 -31.91 -10.54 11.19
CA HIS A 3 -30.44 -10.64 11.11
C HIS A 3 -29.84 -10.04 9.83
N GLN A 4 -30.58 -10.11 8.71
CA GLN A 4 -30.12 -9.61 7.41
C GLN A 4 -29.97 -8.07 7.38
N GLN A 5 -30.76 -7.33 8.17
CA GLN A 5 -30.68 -5.87 8.25
C GLN A 5 -29.56 -5.38 9.18
N LEU A 6 -29.10 -6.23 10.10
CA LEU A 6 -28.05 -5.88 11.07
C LEU A 6 -26.64 -6.18 10.56
N TYR A 7 -26.48 -7.22 9.74
CA TYR A 7 -25.19 -7.57 9.15
C TYR A 7 -24.71 -6.49 8.18
N TRP A 8 -23.50 -5.98 8.37
CA TRP A 8 -22.87 -4.98 7.50
C TRP A 8 -23.63 -3.64 7.40
N SER A 9 -24.47 -3.32 8.39
CA SER A 9 -25.28 -2.09 8.44
C SER A 9 -24.46 -0.79 8.40
N HIS A 10 -23.24 -0.80 8.96
CA HIS A 10 -22.40 0.39 8.99
C HIS A 10 -21.70 0.66 7.63
N PRO A 11 -21.88 1.85 7.02
CA PRO A 11 -21.30 2.18 5.73
C PRO A 11 -19.77 2.31 5.81
N ARG A 12 -19.05 1.55 4.97
CA ARG A 12 -17.57 1.55 4.91
C ARG A 12 -17.03 2.25 3.66
N LYS A 13 -17.63 3.38 3.28
CA LYS A 13 -17.22 4.14 2.09
C LYS A 13 -15.93 4.96 2.32
N PHE A 14 -15.63 5.29 3.57
CA PHE A 14 -14.52 6.18 3.94
C PHE A 14 -13.79 5.75 5.23
N GLY A 15 -12.70 6.45 5.58
CA GLY A 15 -11.89 6.16 6.75
C GLY A 15 -10.93 4.96 6.58
N GLN A 16 -10.27 4.58 7.65
CA GLN A 16 -9.27 3.50 7.63
C GLN A 16 -9.90 2.11 7.39
N GLY A 17 -11.09 1.86 7.93
CA GLY A 17 -11.83 0.60 7.77
C GLY A 17 -12.29 0.32 6.34
N SER A 18 -12.42 1.37 5.52
CA SER A 18 -12.89 1.25 4.12
C SER A 18 -11.85 0.69 3.15
N ARG A 19 -10.57 0.71 3.53
CA ARG A 19 -9.47 0.37 2.62
C ARG A 19 -8.59 -0.69 3.25
N SER A 20 -8.06 -1.55 2.40
CA SER A 20 -7.11 -2.60 2.78
C SER A 20 -5.99 -2.67 1.74
N CYS A 21 -4.86 -3.22 2.18
CA CYS A 21 -3.76 -3.55 1.29
C CYS A 21 -4.22 -4.60 0.26
N ARG A 22 -3.91 -4.37 -1.02
CA ARG A 22 -4.23 -5.32 -2.10
C ARG A 22 -3.54 -6.69 -1.98
N VAL A 23 -2.48 -6.79 -1.18
CA VAL A 23 -1.68 -8.03 -1.04
C VAL A 23 -2.05 -8.79 0.24
N CYS A 24 -1.99 -8.12 1.40
CA CYS A 24 -2.13 -8.79 2.70
C CYS A 24 -3.45 -8.48 3.40
N SER A 25 -4.36 -7.71 2.77
CA SER A 25 -5.64 -7.27 3.36
C SER A 25 -5.54 -6.47 4.68
N ASN A 26 -4.33 -6.15 5.14
CA ASN A 26 -4.11 -5.32 6.31
C ASN A 26 -4.60 -3.88 6.06
N ARG A 27 -5.18 -3.25 7.07
CA ARG A 27 -5.68 -1.87 7.03
C ARG A 27 -4.67 -0.86 7.60
N HIS A 28 -3.62 -1.34 8.25
CA HIS A 28 -2.60 -0.51 8.88
C HIS A 28 -1.45 -0.20 7.92
N GLY A 29 -0.89 1.01 8.02
CA GLY A 29 0.28 1.40 7.24
C GLY A 29 0.07 1.35 5.72
N LEU A 30 -1.15 1.67 5.27
CA LEU A 30 -1.51 1.67 3.86
C LEU A 30 -0.91 2.89 3.15
N ILE A 31 -0.08 2.62 2.16
CA ILE A 31 0.44 3.57 1.21
C ILE A 31 -0.64 3.84 0.17
N ARG A 32 -1.08 5.10 0.11
CA ARG A 32 -2.14 5.57 -0.79
C ARG A 32 -1.63 6.43 -1.94
N LYS A 33 -0.35 6.81 -1.91
CA LYS A 33 0.26 7.65 -2.93
C LYS A 33 0.32 6.91 -4.27
N TYR A 34 0.08 7.62 -5.36
CA TYR A 34 0.11 7.08 -6.72
C TYR A 34 -0.83 5.89 -6.97
N GLY A 35 -1.89 5.71 -6.16
CA GLY A 35 -2.86 4.63 -6.34
C GLY A 35 -2.36 3.21 -5.99
N LEU A 36 -1.20 3.09 -5.31
CA LEU A 36 -0.58 1.79 -5.01
C LEU A 36 -1.45 0.89 -4.10
N ASN A 37 -2.15 1.48 -3.12
CA ASN A 37 -3.01 0.77 -2.15
C ASN A 37 -2.33 -0.47 -1.54
N MET A 38 -1.08 -0.32 -1.10
CA MET A 38 -0.26 -1.40 -0.53
C MET A 38 0.21 -1.06 0.88
N CYS A 39 0.41 -2.08 1.72
CA CYS A 39 0.97 -1.88 3.05
C CYS A 39 2.47 -1.55 2.96
N ARG A 40 3.04 -0.82 3.92
CA ARG A 40 4.49 -0.49 3.93
C ARG A 40 5.43 -1.69 3.87
N GLN A 41 5.04 -2.82 4.48
CA GLN A 41 5.83 -4.07 4.45
C GLN A 41 5.79 -4.70 3.05
N CYS A 42 4.59 -4.78 2.48
CA CYS A 42 4.30 -5.27 1.13
C CYS A 42 5.04 -4.43 0.09
N PHE A 43 4.99 -3.10 0.24
CA PHE A 43 5.69 -2.19 -0.66
C PHE A 43 7.19 -2.45 -0.68
N ARG A 44 7.83 -2.70 0.46
CA ARG A 44 9.28 -3.01 0.51
C ARG A 44 9.64 -4.32 -0.19
N GLN A 45 8.75 -5.31 -0.18
CA GLN A 45 8.97 -6.57 -0.89
C GLN A 45 8.89 -6.38 -2.41
N TYR A 46 7.87 -5.65 -2.88
CA TYR A 46 7.61 -5.47 -4.32
C TYR A 46 8.24 -4.19 -4.92
N ALA A 47 8.91 -3.35 -4.14
CA ALA A 47 9.44 -2.06 -4.59
C ALA A 47 10.33 -2.22 -5.83
N LYS A 48 11.20 -3.22 -5.84
CA LYS A 48 12.13 -3.51 -6.94
C LYS A 48 11.38 -3.92 -8.21
N ASP A 49 10.37 -4.78 -8.07
CA ASP A 49 9.60 -5.32 -9.22
C ASP A 49 8.68 -4.25 -9.83
N ILE A 50 8.21 -3.31 -9.02
CA ILE A 50 7.44 -2.14 -9.49
C ILE A 50 8.37 -1.10 -10.16
N GLY A 51 9.69 -1.21 -9.96
CA GLY A 51 10.69 -0.29 -10.55
C GLY A 51 11.12 0.87 -9.64
N PHE A 52 10.73 0.85 -8.36
CA PHE A 52 11.23 1.81 -7.37
C PHE A 52 12.64 1.42 -6.92
N VAL A 53 13.60 2.35 -7.04
CA VAL A 53 14.95 2.15 -6.51
C VAL A 53 15.45 3.35 -5.73
N LYS A 54 16.27 3.04 -4.72
CA LYS A 54 16.81 3.98 -3.75
C LYS A 54 17.92 4.83 -4.37
N VAL A 55 17.67 6.14 -4.46
CA VAL A 55 18.59 7.11 -5.09
C VAL A 55 19.97 7.17 -4.40
N SER A 56 20.04 6.93 -3.08
CA SER A 56 21.30 6.98 -2.33
C SER A 56 22.37 6.02 -2.83
N ASN A 57 21.97 5.02 -3.62
CA ASN A 57 22.87 3.98 -4.10
C ASN A 57 23.35 4.22 -5.54
N ILE A 58 22.91 5.30 -6.19
CA ILE A 58 23.15 5.59 -7.62
C ILE A 58 24.45 6.36 -7.86
N LEU A 59 25.16 6.80 -6.81
CA LEU A 59 26.57 7.18 -6.93
C LEU A 59 27.51 5.96 -7.06
N ARG A 60 26.97 4.74 -7.24
CA ARG A 60 27.69 3.53 -7.64
C ARG A 60 27.00 2.92 -8.88
N PRO A 61 27.69 2.68 -10.00
CA PRO A 61 27.09 2.45 -11.33
C PRO A 61 26.36 1.10 -11.51
N HIS A 62 25.98 0.39 -10.45
CA HIS A 62 25.24 -0.87 -10.52
C HIS A 62 23.88 -0.88 -9.81
N LEU A 63 23.34 0.26 -9.36
CA LEU A 63 22.10 0.22 -8.57
C LEU A 63 21.01 1.15 -9.07
N GLY A 64 20.23 0.66 -10.05
CA GLY A 64 18.81 0.87 -10.28
C GLY A 64 18.16 2.26 -10.04
N SER A 65 17.29 2.60 -10.99
CA SER A 65 16.26 3.65 -11.10
C SER A 65 15.82 4.44 -9.86
N ARG A 66 16.30 5.68 -9.80
CA ARG A 66 15.80 6.77 -8.96
C ARG A 66 14.27 6.81 -8.90
N ILE A 67 13.69 6.32 -7.80
CA ILE A 67 12.42 6.85 -7.33
C ILE A 67 12.55 7.05 -5.82
N ASN A 68 12.76 8.32 -5.44
CA ASN A 68 12.58 8.77 -4.07
C ASN A 68 11.13 8.52 -3.66
N VAL A 69 10.86 7.35 -3.08
CA VAL A 69 9.70 7.20 -2.20
C VAL A 69 10.19 7.43 -0.79
N ALA A 70 10.33 8.72 -0.47
CA ALA A 70 10.10 9.14 0.90
C ALA A 70 8.65 8.75 1.24
N PHE A 71 8.50 7.63 1.95
CA PHE A 71 7.43 7.45 2.92
C PHE A 71 7.92 7.97 4.25
#